data_AF-A0A966DGS2-F1
#
_entry.id   AF-A0A966DGS2-F1
#
_cell.length_a   1.000
_cell.length_b   1.000
_cell.length_c   1.000
_cell.angle_alpha   90.00
_cell.angle_beta   90.00
_cell.angle_gamma   90.00
#
_symmetry.space_group_name_H-M   'P 1'
#
loop_
_entity.id
_entity.type
_entity.pdbx_description
1 polymer ?
#
loop_
_entity_poly.entity_id
_entity_poly.type
_entity_poly.pdbx_seq_one_letter_code
_entity_poly.pdbx_strand_id
1 'polypeptide(L)'
;MEKNNHAPHYMADKPDDCKYCYFWLGKKRGCELDKCYYLIEEKKEDRLIKAEQDGNCRDCPYGKHTPCIGFCLVKILHEMKEK
;
A
#
# COMPACT_ATOMS: atom_id res chain seq x y z
N MET A 1 -17.24 24.73 -0.28
CA MET A 1 -15.92 24.07 -0.13
C MET A 1 -16.08 23.04 0.97
N GLU A 2 -16.51 21.83 0.60
CA GLU A 2 -16.84 20.77 1.55
C GLU A 2 -15.53 20.21 2.14
N LYS A 3 -15.24 20.58 3.40
CA LYS A 3 -14.12 20.00 4.15
C LYS A 3 -14.61 18.68 4.72
N ASN A 4 -14.50 17.61 3.94
CA ASN A 4 -14.71 16.25 4.42
C ASN A 4 -13.62 15.94 5.46
N ASN A 5 -13.98 16.00 6.74
CA ASN A 5 -13.15 15.63 7.89
C ASN A 5 -13.09 14.11 8.03
N HIS A 6 -12.53 13.42 7.02
CA HIS A 6 -12.11 12.03 7.21
C HIS A 6 -10.70 12.05 7.80
N ALA A 7 -10.52 11.32 8.91
CA ALA A 7 -9.21 11.16 9.50
C ALA A 7 -8.27 10.50 8.46
N PRO A 8 -7.02 10.98 8.32
CA PRO A 8 -6.08 10.42 7.36
C PRO A 8 -5.86 8.93 7.64
N HIS A 9 -6.08 8.10 6.62
CA HIS A 9 -5.83 6.67 6.67
C HIS A 9 -4.36 6.39 6.32
N TYR A 10 -3.70 5.55 7.10
CA TYR A 10 -2.29 5.22 6.91
C TYR A 10 -2.10 3.72 6.69
N MET A 11 -1.06 3.35 5.94
CA MET A 11 -0.67 1.94 5.75
C MET A 11 -0.30 1.29 7.09
N ALA A 12 -0.56 -0.02 7.21
CA ALA A 12 -0.38 -0.78 8.45
C ALA A 12 1.07 -0.88 8.93
N ASP A 13 2.03 -0.67 8.04
CA ASP A 13 3.46 -0.67 8.32
C ASP A 13 3.99 0.71 8.79
N LYS A 14 3.12 1.72 8.88
CA LYS A 14 3.50 3.02 9.43
C LYS A 14 3.92 2.85 10.90
N PRO A 15 5.12 3.30 11.29
CA PRO A 15 5.52 3.28 12.70
C PRO A 15 4.70 4.28 13.53
N ASP A 16 4.54 3.97 14.81
CA ASP A 16 3.83 4.82 15.77
C ASP A 16 4.52 6.19 15.94
N ASP A 17 5.85 6.20 15.99
CA ASP A 17 6.66 7.41 16.17
C ASP A 17 7.51 7.70 14.93
N CYS A 18 7.46 8.95 14.45
CA CYS A 18 8.25 9.41 13.30
C CYS A 18 9.75 9.25 13.50
N LYS A 19 10.27 9.18 14.75
CA LYS A 19 11.69 8.92 14.98
C LYS A 19 12.16 7.53 14.49
N TYR A 20 11.21 6.60 14.31
CA TYR A 20 11.44 5.26 13.77
C TYR A 20 11.02 5.14 12.29
N CYS A 21 10.57 6.23 11.67
CA CYS A 21 10.23 6.26 10.25
C CYS A 21 11.49 6.17 9.39
N TYR A 22 11.42 5.39 8.31
CA TYR A 22 12.53 5.23 7.36
C TYR A 22 12.97 6.56 6.73
N PHE A 23 12.01 7.47 6.51
CA PHE A 23 12.25 8.78 5.89
C PHE A 23 12.58 9.89 6.90
N TRP A 24 12.86 9.54 8.16
CA TRP A 24 13.19 10.52 9.19
C TRP A 24 14.69 10.83 9.22
N LEU A 25 15.05 12.09 8.94
CA LEU A 25 16.43 12.58 8.89
C LEU A 25 16.95 13.13 10.25
N GLY A 26 16.20 12.91 11.33
CA GLY A 26 16.53 13.35 12.68
C GLY A 26 15.85 14.65 13.09
N LYS A 27 15.88 14.96 14.39
CA LYS A 27 15.12 16.07 15.02
C LYS A 27 15.34 17.46 14.39
N LYS A 28 16.52 17.72 13.82
CA LYS A 28 16.84 19.03 13.19
C LYS A 28 16.30 19.16 11.77
N ARG A 29 16.19 18.05 11.04
CA ARG A 29 15.81 18.03 9.62
C ARG A 29 14.37 17.57 9.40
N GLY A 30 13.84 16.74 10.30
CA GLY A 30 12.49 16.22 10.20
C GLY A 30 12.38 15.08 9.19
N CYS A 31 11.22 14.99 8.53
CA CYS A 31 10.96 14.06 7.44
C CYS A 31 11.67 14.53 6.16
N GLU A 32 12.21 13.59 5.39
CA GLU A 32 12.80 13.84 4.06
C GLU A 32 11.72 14.19 3.02
N LEU A 33 10.53 13.65 3.18
CA LEU A 33 9.45 13.77 2.20
C LEU A 33 8.47 14.88 2.54
N ASP A 34 8.01 15.60 1.52
CA ASP A 34 6.96 16.64 1.63
C ASP A 34 5.58 16.06 1.98
N LYS A 35 5.32 14.81 1.57
CA LYS A 35 4.10 14.05 1.89
C LYS A 35 4.46 12.77 2.62
N CYS A 36 3.65 12.40 3.61
CA CYS A 36 3.87 11.16 4.35
C CYS A 36 3.74 9.95 3.41
N TYR A 37 4.81 9.16 3.29
CA TYR A 37 4.85 7.96 2.45
C TYR A 37 3.71 6.99 2.74
N TYR A 38 3.39 6.80 4.03
CA TYR A 38 2.38 5.86 4.49
C TYR A 38 0.95 6.39 4.37
N LEU A 39 0.74 7.64 3.93
CA LEU A 39 -0.61 8.19 3.78
C LEU A 39 -1.30 7.53 2.58
N ILE A 40 -2.44 6.89 2.83
CA ILE A 40 -3.25 6.29 1.77
C ILE A 40 -4.12 7.41 1.18
N GLU A 41 -3.88 7.71 -0.09
CA GLU A 41 -4.75 8.60 -0.86
C GLU A 41 -5.99 7.81 -1.28
N GLU A 42 -7.19 8.38 -1.14
CA GLU A 42 -8.48 7.72 -1.46
C GLU A 42 -8.48 7.08 -2.88
N LYS A 43 -7.80 7.70 -3.85
CA LYS A 43 -7.66 7.18 -5.23
C LYS A 43 -6.74 5.95 -5.36
N LYS A 44 -5.95 5.62 -4.34
CA LYS A 44 -5.09 4.43 -4.29
C LYS A 44 -5.80 3.27 -3.61
N GLU A 45 -6.63 3.55 -2.60
CA GLU A 45 -7.45 2.56 -1.89
C GLU A 45 -8.30 1.74 -2.89
N ASP A 46 -9.05 2.42 -3.76
CA ASP A 46 -9.88 1.76 -4.79
C ASP A 46 -9.10 0.88 -5.77
N ARG A 47 -7.84 1.23 -6.05
CA ARG A 47 -6.97 0.47 -6.97
C ARG A 47 -6.34 -0.74 -6.30
N LEU A 48 -5.93 -0.62 -5.04
CA LEU A 48 -5.38 -1.72 -4.26
C LEU A 48 -6.45 -2.78 -3.98
N ILE A 49 -7.64 -2.35 -3.55
CA ILE A 49 -8.78 -3.24 -3.31
C ILE A 49 -9.17 -3.98 -4.59
N LYS A 50 -9.22 -3.29 -5.75
CA LYS A 50 -9.50 -3.95 -7.04
C LYS A 50 -8.41 -4.93 -7.46
N ALA A 51 -7.14 -4.60 -7.26
CA ALA A 51 -6.03 -5.49 -7.63
C ALA A 51 -5.99 -6.77 -6.79
N GLU A 52 -6.34 -6.70 -5.50
CA GLU A 52 -6.41 -7.84 -4.61
C GLU A 52 -7.61 -8.77 -4.91
N GLN A 53 -8.75 -8.20 -5.34
CA GLN A 53 -9.97 -8.98 -5.58
C GLN A 53 -9.99 -9.70 -6.93
N ASP A 54 -9.38 -9.12 -7.98
CA ASP A 54 -9.57 -9.63 -9.35
C ASP A 54 -8.50 -10.64 -9.79
N GLY A 55 -7.39 -10.79 -9.03
CA GLY A 55 -6.26 -11.66 -9.40
C GLY A 55 -5.63 -11.32 -10.76
N ASN A 56 -6.01 -10.18 -11.34
CA ASN A 56 -5.72 -9.84 -12.71
C ASN A 56 -4.53 -8.89 -12.76
N CYS A 57 -3.44 -9.32 -13.40
CA CYS A 57 -2.20 -8.55 -13.53
C CYS A 57 -2.34 -7.28 -14.41
N ARG A 58 -3.55 -6.92 -14.85
CA ARG A 58 -3.83 -5.74 -15.70
C ARG A 58 -3.42 -4.42 -15.02
N ASP A 59 -3.65 -4.31 -13.71
CA ASP A 59 -3.35 -3.10 -12.93
C ASP A 59 -2.28 -3.34 -11.85
N CYS A 60 -1.51 -4.44 -11.96
CA CYS A 60 -0.47 -4.78 -11.00
C CYS A 60 0.72 -3.81 -11.15
N PRO A 61 1.16 -3.13 -10.06
CA PRO A 61 2.28 -2.19 -10.10
C PRO A 61 3.61 -2.84 -10.48
N TYR A 62 3.71 -4.18 -10.36
CA TYR A 62 4.88 -4.97 -10.75
C TYR A 62 4.85 -5.45 -12.21
N GLY A 63 3.81 -5.11 -12.97
CA GLY A 63 3.75 -5.29 -14.44
C GLY A 63 3.44 -6.71 -14.94
N LYS A 64 3.17 -6.79 -16.25
CA LYS A 64 2.71 -7.97 -17.02
C LYS A 64 3.73 -9.10 -17.20
N HIS A 65 4.79 -9.17 -16.41
CA HIS A 65 5.74 -10.28 -16.50
C HIS A 65 5.09 -11.50 -15.85
N THR A 66 4.32 -12.25 -16.65
CA THR A 66 3.55 -13.39 -16.19
C THR A 66 4.35 -14.68 -16.29
N PRO A 67 4.32 -15.54 -15.26
CA PRO A 67 3.65 -15.32 -13.97
C PRO A 67 4.52 -14.49 -13.01
N CYS A 68 3.94 -13.44 -12.42
CA CYS A 68 4.61 -12.66 -11.38
C CYS A 68 4.55 -13.41 -10.04
N ILE A 69 5.47 -13.12 -9.12
CA ILE A 69 5.52 -13.80 -7.82
C ILE A 69 4.20 -13.70 -7.04
N GLY A 70 3.51 -12.55 -7.14
CA GLY A 70 2.20 -12.34 -6.52
C GLY A 70 1.12 -13.29 -7.06
N PHE A 71 1.09 -13.50 -8.38
CA PHE A 71 0.15 -14.45 -8.99
C PHE A 71 0.40 -15.90 -8.51
N CYS A 72 1.67 -16.31 -8.44
CA CYS A 72 2.03 -17.63 -7.92
C CYS A 72 1.60 -17.83 -6.46
N LEU A 73 1.81 -16.82 -5.61
CA LEU A 73 1.44 -16.88 -4.19
C LEU A 73 -0.09 -16.95 -4.01
N VAL A 74 -0.85 -16.14 -4.73
CA VAL A 74 -2.33 -16.17 -4.69
C VAL A 74 -2.85 -17.54 -5.11
N LYS A 75 -2.30 -18.12 -6.18
CA LYS A 75 -2.68 -19.47 -6.64
C LYS A 75 -2.43 -20.53 -5.57
N ILE A 76 -1.26 -20.52 -4.94
CA ILE A 76 -0.91 -21.46 -3.85
C ILE A 76 -1.88 -21.29 -2.67
N LEU A 77 -2.17 -20.06 -2.25
CA LEU A 77 -3.09 -19.79 -1.15
C LEU A 77 -4.52 -20.27 -1.45
N HIS A 78 -4.99 -20.13 -2.69
CA HIS A 78 -6.27 -20.68 -3.12
C HIS A 78 -6.26 -22.22 -3.08
N GLU A 79 -5.24 -22.85 -3.65
CA GLU A 79 -5.10 -24.32 -3.64
C GLU A 79 -5.00 -24.90 -2.21
N MET A 80 -4.46 -24.12 -1.26
CA MET A 80 -4.42 -24.48 0.16
C MET A 80 -5.76 -24.28 0.88
N LYS A 81 -6.61 -23.35 0.44
CA LYS A 81 -7.95 -23.09 1.01
C LYS A 81 -9.01 -24.11 0.58
N GLU A 82 -8.84 -24.69 -0.60
CA GLU A 82 -9.75 -25.70 -1.18
C GLU A 82 -9.42 -27.13 -0.72
N LYS A 83 -8.53 -27.31 0.28
CA LYS A 83 -8.18 -28.58 0.93
C LYS A 83 -8.57 -28.54 2.41
#